data_AF-A0A968HV82-F1
#
_entry.id   AF-A0A968HV82-F1
#
_cell.length_a   1.000
_cell.length_b   1.000
_cell.length_c   1.000
_cell.angle_alpha   90.00
_cell.angle_beta   90.00
_cell.angle_gamma   90.00
#
_symmetry.space_group_name_H-M   'P 1'
#
loop_
_entity.id
_entity.type
_entity.pdbx_description
1 polymer ?
#
loop_
_entity_poly.entity_id
_entity_poly.type
_entity_poly.pdbx_seq_one_letter_code
_entity_poly.pdbx_strand_id
1 'polypeptide(L)'
;MVGGLGPERAGALPSNVDGRPFTHRDFRDASGGLRRQAVHYRIWRTSDEDPVGAPIELGGEIERIEWHVHIANKKASWYTFADNLGERGYRADHPLRNATITGAARRELIIDPGPRTLSEPGTQVSCDRSTIPAGYPGHFPADLQPQAIDTLGEAHMQADGSLLFVGGFGHAARRCIRR
;
A
#
# COMPACT_ATOMS: atom_id res chain seq x y z
N MET A 1 0.19 -11.58 9.15
CA MET A 1 0.04 -11.05 10.54
C MET A 1 0.43 -9.57 10.54
N VAL A 2 -0.43 -8.68 11.05
CA VAL A 2 -0.09 -7.27 11.29
C VAL A 2 0.69 -7.20 12.61
N GLY A 3 1.80 -6.46 12.61
CA GLY A 3 2.66 -6.27 13.78
C GLY A 3 2.24 -5.14 14.69
N GLY A 4 1.62 -4.12 14.11
CA GLY A 4 1.12 -2.95 14.82
C GLY A 4 0.57 -1.91 13.86
N LEU A 5 -0.05 -0.89 14.42
CA LEU A 5 -0.51 0.31 13.72
C LEU A 5 0.63 1.33 13.60
N GLY A 6 0.55 2.20 12.60
CA GLY A 6 1.36 3.42 12.45
C GLY A 6 1.49 4.20 13.76
N PRO A 7 2.64 4.85 14.05
CA PRO A 7 2.72 5.76 15.17
C PRO A 7 1.85 7.00 14.91
N GLU A 8 1.09 7.43 15.91
CA GLU A 8 0.25 8.65 15.84
C GLU A 8 1.06 9.94 16.14
N ARG A 9 2.35 9.80 16.50
CA ARG A 9 3.26 10.91 16.81
C ARG A 9 4.62 10.68 16.17
N ALA A 10 5.26 11.75 15.70
CA ALA A 10 6.62 11.70 15.17
C ALA A 10 7.59 11.10 16.20
N GLY A 11 8.40 10.14 15.78
CA GLY A 11 9.40 9.46 16.61
C GLY A 11 8.84 8.44 17.61
N ALA A 12 7.53 8.22 17.67
CA ALA A 12 6.92 7.24 18.56
C ALA A 12 7.03 5.80 18.02
N LEU A 13 6.87 4.83 18.91
CA LEU A 13 6.73 3.42 18.55
C LEU A 13 5.38 3.16 17.87
N PRO A 14 5.27 2.06 17.08
CA PRO A 14 3.98 1.52 16.65
C PRO A 14 3.06 1.23 17.85
N SER A 15 1.78 1.01 17.60
CA SER A 15 0.82 0.56 18.62
C SER A 15 0.34 -0.87 18.34
N ASN A 16 0.12 -1.69 19.36
CA ASN A 16 -0.53 -2.99 19.16
C ASN A 16 -2.04 -2.80 18.97
N VAL A 17 -2.65 -3.60 18.09
CA VAL A 17 -4.10 -3.60 17.84
C VAL A 17 -4.93 -4.08 19.02
N ASP A 18 -4.32 -4.85 19.94
CA ASP A 18 -4.94 -5.37 21.16
C ASP A 18 -4.83 -4.40 22.35
N GLY A 19 -4.28 -3.20 22.14
CA GLY A 19 -4.12 -2.16 23.15
C GLY A 19 -2.96 -2.38 24.13
N ARG A 20 -2.22 -3.49 24.06
CA ARG A 20 -1.06 -3.69 24.95
C ARG A 20 0.10 -2.76 24.55
N PRO A 21 0.95 -2.33 25.49
CA PRO A 21 2.12 -1.51 25.18
C PRO A 21 2.99 -2.17 24.11
N PHE A 22 3.40 -1.40 23.12
CA PHE A 22 4.31 -1.88 22.08
C PHE A 22 5.75 -1.89 22.59
N THR A 23 6.45 -3.00 22.37
CA THR A 23 7.82 -3.23 22.82
C THR A 23 8.70 -3.72 21.68
N HIS A 24 10.02 -3.78 21.91
CA HIS A 24 10.96 -4.33 20.93
C HIS A 24 10.64 -5.78 20.50
N ARG A 25 9.93 -6.54 21.35
CA ARG A 25 9.52 -7.92 21.06
C ARG A 25 8.41 -8.01 20.01
N ASP A 26 7.71 -6.91 19.77
CA ASP A 26 6.55 -6.86 18.89
C ASP A 26 6.91 -6.53 17.43
N PHE A 27 8.18 -6.21 17.14
CA PHE A 27 8.65 -6.01 15.77
C PHE A 27 8.74 -7.30 14.97
N ARG A 28 8.93 -8.44 15.62
CA ARG A 28 9.17 -9.73 14.96
C ARG A 28 8.18 -10.79 15.40
N ASP A 29 7.88 -11.72 14.50
CA ASP A 29 7.13 -12.92 14.85
C ASP A 29 8.03 -14.00 15.46
N ALA A 30 7.46 -15.16 15.79
CA ALA A 30 8.17 -16.27 16.41
C ALA A 30 9.27 -16.87 15.50
N SER A 31 9.23 -16.65 14.18
CA SER A 31 10.28 -17.09 13.25
C SER A 31 11.32 -16.01 12.97
N GLY A 32 11.22 -14.84 13.62
CA GLY A 32 12.13 -13.71 13.42
C GLY A 32 11.79 -12.82 12.23
N GLY A 33 10.70 -13.11 11.52
CA GLY A 33 10.18 -12.29 10.42
C GLY A 33 9.72 -10.92 10.93
N LEU A 34 10.03 -9.85 10.19
CA LEU A 34 9.55 -8.51 10.52
C LEU A 34 8.04 -8.45 10.32
N ARG A 35 7.31 -8.09 11.37
CA ARG A 35 5.86 -7.91 11.27
C ARG A 35 5.54 -6.62 10.53
N ARG A 36 4.51 -6.66 9.68
CA ARG A 36 4.11 -5.52 8.85
C ARG A 36 3.36 -4.48 9.69
N GLN A 37 3.62 -3.21 9.44
CA GLN A 37 2.90 -2.12 10.07
C GLN A 37 1.72 -1.69 9.17
N ALA A 38 0.54 -1.54 9.77
CA ALA A 38 -0.64 -1.02 9.08
C ALA A 38 -0.70 0.50 9.19
N VAL A 39 -1.15 1.16 8.13
CA VAL A 39 -1.59 2.56 8.18
C VAL A 39 -3.06 2.57 8.58
N HIS A 40 -3.43 3.40 9.56
CA HIS A 40 -4.80 3.58 10.01
C HIS A 40 -5.38 4.87 9.44
N TYR A 41 -6.32 4.74 8.52
CA TYR A 41 -7.05 5.86 7.93
C TYR A 41 -8.39 6.03 8.65
N ARG A 42 -8.68 7.28 9.06
CA ARG A 42 -9.93 7.69 9.70
C ARG A 42 -10.46 8.92 8.98
N ILE A 43 -11.79 9.07 8.94
CA ILE A 43 -12.44 10.27 8.46
C ILE A 43 -12.66 11.18 9.66
N TRP A 44 -12.37 12.47 9.51
CA TRP A 44 -12.52 13.45 10.58
C TRP A 44 -13.59 14.46 10.20
N ARG A 45 -14.45 14.80 11.17
CA ARG A 45 -15.37 15.94 11.09
C ARG A 45 -14.67 17.14 11.68
N THR A 46 -14.64 18.24 10.93
CA THR A 46 -14.06 19.53 11.34
C THR A 46 -15.06 20.64 11.02
N SER A 47 -14.99 21.77 11.73
CA SER A 47 -15.68 23.01 11.35
C SER A 47 -14.76 24.21 11.51
N ASP A 48 -15.21 25.40 11.10
CA ASP A 48 -14.43 26.63 11.30
C ASP A 48 -14.27 26.95 12.80
N GLU A 49 -15.23 26.56 13.63
CA GLU A 49 -15.21 26.71 15.09
C GLU A 49 -14.43 25.59 15.81
N ASP A 50 -14.32 24.41 15.20
CA ASP A 50 -13.51 23.28 15.69
C ASP A 50 -12.61 22.71 14.56
N PRO A 51 -11.45 23.37 14.31
CA PRO A 51 -10.53 22.95 13.26
C PRO A 51 -9.70 21.70 13.62
N VAL A 52 -9.67 21.30 14.90
CA VAL A 52 -9.03 20.04 15.32
C VAL A 52 -9.94 18.88 14.97
N GLY A 53 -11.23 19.02 15.25
CA GLY A 53 -12.25 18.05 14.92
C GLY A 53 -12.16 16.76 15.70
N ALA A 54 -12.98 15.79 15.30
CA ALA A 54 -13.03 14.45 15.88
C ALA A 54 -13.18 13.39 14.78
N PRO A 55 -12.65 12.16 14.99
CA PRO A 55 -12.91 11.07 14.06
C PRO A 55 -14.41 10.75 14.05
N ILE A 56 -14.97 10.51 12.86
CA ILE A 56 -16.30 9.93 12.73
C ILE A 56 -16.19 8.41 12.68
N GLU A 57 -17.15 7.76 13.30
CA GLU A 57 -17.31 6.31 13.27
C GLU A 57 -18.60 5.98 12.52
N LEU A 58 -18.63 4.80 11.91
CA LEU A 58 -19.84 4.26 11.31
C LEU A 58 -20.88 3.97 12.38
N GLY A 59 -22.13 4.32 12.10
CA GLY A 59 -23.24 4.27 13.05
C GLY A 59 -23.64 5.65 13.56
N GLY A 60 -24.74 5.71 14.33
CA GLY A 60 -25.32 6.99 14.76
C GLY A 60 -25.80 7.82 13.58
N GLU A 61 -25.11 8.93 13.31
CA GLU A 61 -25.41 9.85 12.20
C GLU A 61 -24.81 9.41 10.85
N ILE A 62 -23.85 8.48 10.87
CA ILE A 62 -23.14 8.03 9.67
C ILE A 62 -23.69 6.69 9.22
N GLU A 63 -24.47 6.69 8.14
CA GLU A 63 -25.13 5.48 7.61
C GLU A 63 -24.18 4.59 6.79
N ARG A 64 -23.18 5.18 6.12
CA ARG A 64 -22.26 4.45 5.24
C ARG A 64 -20.90 5.14 5.13
N ILE A 65 -19.85 4.33 5.14
CA ILE A 65 -18.49 4.73 4.74
C ILE A 65 -18.05 3.79 3.63
N GLU A 66 -17.48 4.33 2.56
CA GLU A 66 -16.92 3.56 1.46
C GLU A 66 -15.47 3.97 1.20
N TRP A 67 -14.58 2.98 1.20
CA TRP A 67 -13.17 3.17 0.91
C TRP A 67 -12.83 2.67 -0.49
N HIS A 68 -12.20 3.52 -1.29
CA HIS A 68 -11.56 3.13 -2.55
C HIS A 68 -10.03 3.12 -2.38
N VAL A 69 -9.42 1.96 -2.55
CA VAL A 69 -7.97 1.77 -2.42
C VAL A 69 -7.40 1.36 -3.77
N HIS A 70 -6.51 2.18 -4.34
CA HIS A 70 -5.78 1.82 -5.56
C HIS A 70 -4.29 2.06 -5.38
N ILE A 71 -3.55 0.96 -5.22
CA ILE A 71 -2.10 0.98 -5.06
C ILE A 71 -1.43 0.43 -6.32
N ALA A 72 -0.30 1.03 -6.71
CA ALA A 72 0.52 0.54 -7.80
C ALA A 72 2.01 0.83 -7.53
N ASN A 73 2.89 0.00 -8.08
CA ASN A 73 4.33 0.23 -8.10
C ASN A 73 4.79 0.54 -9.53
N LYS A 74 5.10 1.82 -9.78
CA LYS A 74 5.60 2.32 -11.07
C LYS A 74 7.12 2.46 -11.13
N LYS A 75 7.86 2.00 -10.11
CA LYS A 75 9.30 2.29 -9.98
C LYS A 75 10.10 1.76 -11.17
N ALA A 76 9.75 0.59 -11.70
CA ALA A 76 10.48 -0.02 -12.81
C ALA A 76 10.20 0.66 -14.16
N SER A 77 9.05 1.31 -14.34
CA SER A 77 8.72 2.08 -15.54
C SER A 77 9.20 3.53 -15.49
N TRP A 78 9.74 3.99 -14.36
CA TRP A 78 10.09 5.38 -14.13
C TRP A 78 11.52 5.71 -14.57
N TYR A 79 11.86 7.00 -14.49
CA TYR A 79 13.22 7.50 -14.71
C TYR A 79 14.24 6.92 -13.72
N THR A 80 15.50 6.85 -14.13
CA THR A 80 16.61 6.59 -13.21
C THR A 80 16.72 7.74 -12.22
N PHE A 81 16.99 7.41 -10.96
CA PHE A 81 17.23 8.43 -9.95
C PHE A 81 18.61 9.06 -10.19
N ALA A 82 18.67 10.39 -10.23
CA ALA A 82 19.91 11.16 -10.39
C ALA A 82 19.80 12.45 -9.58
N ASP A 83 20.02 12.33 -8.26
CA ASP A 83 19.94 13.42 -7.29
C ASP A 83 18.66 14.26 -7.42
N ASN A 84 18.80 15.57 -7.61
CA ASN A 84 17.69 16.52 -7.76
C ASN A 84 17.18 16.65 -9.21
N LEU A 85 17.80 15.93 -10.17
CA LEU A 85 17.33 15.95 -11.56
C LEU A 85 15.94 15.31 -11.63
N GLY A 86 14.97 16.08 -12.13
CA GLY A 86 13.56 15.70 -12.17
C GLY A 86 12.66 16.44 -11.19
N GLU A 87 13.21 17.15 -10.19
CA GLU A 87 12.41 17.90 -9.20
C GLU A 87 11.49 18.94 -9.87
N ARG A 88 11.98 19.60 -10.94
CA ARG A 88 11.23 20.55 -11.76
C ARG A 88 10.74 19.95 -13.08
N GLY A 89 10.64 18.63 -13.14
CA GLY A 89 10.37 17.87 -14.37
C GLY A 89 11.63 17.27 -14.98
N TYR A 90 11.44 16.21 -15.76
CA TYR A 90 12.52 15.51 -16.44
C TYR A 90 12.79 16.11 -17.81
N ARG A 91 14.07 16.29 -18.13
CA ARG A 91 14.48 16.62 -19.49
C ARG A 91 14.22 15.43 -20.42
N ALA A 92 14.08 15.70 -21.71
CA ALA A 92 13.82 14.67 -22.72
C ALA A 92 14.94 13.60 -22.80
N ASP A 93 16.17 13.97 -22.42
CA ASP A 93 17.36 13.11 -22.40
C ASP A 93 17.54 12.33 -21.07
N HIS A 94 16.64 12.51 -20.09
CA HIS A 94 16.79 11.84 -18.79
C HIS A 94 16.56 10.33 -18.93
N PRO A 95 17.46 9.48 -18.40
CA PRO A 95 17.38 8.04 -18.65
C PRO A 95 16.16 7.41 -17.99
N LEU A 96 15.51 6.48 -18.71
CA LEU A 96 14.50 5.60 -18.15
C LEU A 96 15.14 4.37 -17.52
N ARG A 97 14.54 3.87 -16.44
CA ARG A 97 14.80 2.48 -16.01
C ARG A 97 14.28 1.53 -17.09
N ASN A 98 14.99 0.42 -17.29
CA ASN A 98 14.63 -0.60 -18.28
C ASN A 98 14.42 -0.02 -19.70
N ALA A 99 15.26 0.94 -20.11
CA ALA A 99 15.11 1.75 -21.33
C ALA A 99 14.98 0.94 -22.64
N THR A 100 15.40 -0.33 -22.64
CA THR A 100 15.25 -1.24 -23.80
C THR A 100 13.79 -1.63 -24.07
N ILE A 101 12.89 -1.49 -23.09
CA ILE A 101 11.46 -1.74 -23.25
C ILE A 101 10.76 -0.42 -23.56
N THR A 102 10.11 -0.32 -24.71
CA THR A 102 9.56 0.92 -25.26
C THR A 102 8.07 0.78 -25.60
N GLY A 103 7.41 1.89 -25.97
CA GLY A 103 6.02 1.90 -26.42
C GLY A 103 5.03 1.32 -25.41
N ALA A 104 4.01 0.61 -25.90
CA ALA A 104 2.94 0.04 -25.06
C ALA A 104 3.45 -0.99 -24.03
N ALA A 105 4.54 -1.70 -24.33
CA ALA A 105 5.16 -2.68 -23.42
C ALA A 105 5.68 -2.04 -22.12
N ARG A 106 5.81 -0.71 -22.06
CA ARG A 106 6.17 0.00 -20.83
C ARG A 106 5.20 -0.25 -19.69
N ARG A 107 3.92 -0.51 -19.99
CA ARG A 107 2.86 -0.81 -18.99
C ARG A 107 3.18 -2.07 -18.19
N GLU A 108 3.86 -3.05 -18.78
CA GLU A 108 4.26 -4.31 -18.11
C GLU A 108 5.32 -4.11 -17.02
N LEU A 109 5.91 -2.91 -16.88
CA LEU A 109 6.78 -2.61 -15.73
C LEU A 109 6.06 -2.03 -14.54
N ILE A 110 4.75 -1.82 -14.65
CA ILE A 110 3.93 -1.38 -13.54
C ILE A 110 3.35 -2.63 -12.87
N ILE A 111 3.51 -2.71 -11.56
CA ILE A 111 2.74 -3.66 -10.74
C ILE A 111 1.46 -2.95 -10.34
N ASP A 112 0.33 -3.46 -10.77
CA ASP A 112 -0.98 -2.82 -10.62
C ASP A 112 -2.06 -3.89 -10.38
N PRO A 113 -2.43 -4.18 -9.13
CA PRO A 113 -3.55 -5.06 -8.80
C PRO A 113 -4.92 -4.47 -9.13
N GLY A 114 -5.00 -3.20 -9.57
CA GLY A 114 -6.25 -2.48 -9.75
C GLY A 114 -6.87 -1.97 -8.44
N PRO A 115 -8.00 -1.26 -8.52
CA PRO A 115 -8.67 -0.69 -7.36
C PRO A 115 -9.37 -1.76 -6.52
N ARG A 116 -9.64 -1.43 -5.26
CA ARG A 116 -10.49 -2.17 -4.32
C ARG A 116 -11.51 -1.22 -3.72
N THR A 117 -12.72 -1.73 -3.49
CA THR A 117 -13.79 -1.00 -2.79
C THR A 117 -14.19 -1.81 -1.56
N LEU A 118 -14.28 -1.14 -0.40
CA LEU A 118 -14.79 -1.71 0.84
C LEU A 118 -15.90 -0.80 1.37
N SER A 119 -17.13 -1.32 1.45
CA SER A 119 -18.29 -0.65 2.04
C SER A 119 -18.82 -1.35 3.29
N GLU A 120 -18.40 -2.61 3.49
CA GLU A 120 -18.93 -3.47 4.54
C GLU A 120 -17.94 -3.55 5.71
N PRO A 121 -18.35 -3.20 6.93
CA PRO A 121 -17.50 -3.29 8.12
C PRO A 121 -17.00 -4.71 8.37
N GLY A 122 -15.75 -4.84 8.82
CA GLY A 122 -15.10 -6.13 9.07
C GLY A 122 -14.66 -6.86 7.80
N THR A 123 -14.82 -6.28 6.61
CA THR A 123 -14.33 -6.89 5.37
C THR A 123 -12.87 -6.60 5.11
N GLN A 124 -12.22 -7.58 4.48
CA GLN A 124 -10.82 -7.53 4.09
C GLN A 124 -10.69 -7.90 2.62
N VAL A 125 -9.83 -7.20 1.90
CA VAL A 125 -9.55 -7.48 0.49
C VAL A 125 -8.08 -7.30 0.17
N SER A 126 -7.49 -8.34 -0.42
CA SER A 126 -6.11 -8.34 -0.88
C SER A 126 -5.93 -7.52 -2.15
N CYS A 127 -4.79 -6.84 -2.28
CA CYS A 127 -4.34 -6.17 -3.49
C CYS A 127 -3.34 -7.08 -4.22
N ASP A 128 -3.81 -8.21 -4.73
CA ASP A 128 -2.98 -9.28 -5.31
C ASP A 128 -3.35 -9.65 -6.75
N ARG A 129 -2.53 -10.52 -7.36
CA ARG A 129 -2.69 -11.02 -8.73
C ARG A 129 -4.02 -11.74 -8.94
N SER A 130 -4.50 -12.49 -7.95
CA SER A 130 -5.69 -13.33 -8.06
C SER A 130 -7.00 -12.56 -7.87
N THR A 131 -6.91 -11.35 -7.31
CA THR A 131 -8.05 -10.49 -6.96
C THR A 131 -8.17 -9.26 -7.86
N ILE A 132 -7.46 -9.23 -9.01
CA ILE A 132 -7.58 -8.15 -9.99
C ILE A 132 -9.05 -8.03 -10.42
N PRO A 133 -9.68 -6.84 -10.36
CA PRO A 133 -11.07 -6.67 -10.75
C PRO A 133 -11.31 -7.05 -12.21
N ALA A 134 -12.43 -7.71 -12.47
CA ALA A 134 -12.82 -8.09 -13.82
C ALA A 134 -12.84 -6.87 -14.75
N GLY A 135 -12.23 -7.01 -15.94
CA GLY A 135 -12.13 -5.93 -16.93
C GLY A 135 -11.05 -4.88 -16.64
N TYR A 136 -10.36 -4.93 -15.50
CA TYR A 136 -9.24 -4.03 -15.22
C TYR A 136 -7.93 -4.58 -15.81
N PRO A 137 -7.12 -3.78 -16.53
CA PRO A 137 -5.84 -4.19 -17.08
C PRO A 137 -4.75 -4.19 -15.99
N GLY A 138 -4.96 -5.03 -14.97
CA GLY A 138 -4.01 -5.25 -13.89
C GLY A 138 -2.84 -6.09 -14.36
N HIS A 139 -1.69 -5.92 -13.71
CA HIS A 139 -0.46 -6.58 -14.12
C HIS A 139 0.48 -6.85 -12.94
N PHE A 140 1.11 -8.02 -12.96
CA PHE A 140 2.24 -8.38 -12.10
C PHE A 140 3.29 -9.11 -12.97
N PRO A 141 4.57 -8.72 -12.92
CA PRO A 141 5.62 -9.37 -13.70
C PRO A 141 5.72 -10.88 -13.40
N ALA A 142 6.04 -11.66 -14.43
CA ALA A 142 6.36 -13.08 -14.31
C ALA A 142 7.90 -13.30 -14.20
N ASP A 143 8.31 -14.52 -13.86
CA ASP A 143 9.71 -14.98 -13.85
C ASP A 143 10.65 -14.13 -12.98
N LEU A 144 10.12 -13.64 -11.86
CA LEU A 144 10.88 -12.90 -10.87
C LEU A 144 11.69 -13.83 -9.96
N GLN A 145 12.91 -13.41 -9.64
CA GLN A 145 13.85 -14.11 -8.76
C GLN A 145 14.42 -13.14 -7.71
N PRO A 146 14.66 -13.57 -6.46
CA PRO A 146 14.54 -14.95 -5.95
C PRO A 146 13.10 -15.37 -5.63
N GLN A 147 12.13 -14.45 -5.69
CA GLN A 147 10.75 -14.68 -5.29
C GLN A 147 9.79 -13.92 -6.18
N ALA A 148 8.57 -14.43 -6.31
CA ALA A 148 7.49 -13.72 -6.97
C ALA A 148 7.03 -12.52 -6.14
N ILE A 149 6.54 -11.48 -6.82
CA ILE A 149 5.79 -10.39 -6.21
C ILE A 149 4.36 -10.56 -6.71
N ASP A 150 3.47 -11.03 -5.84
CA ASP A 150 2.07 -11.31 -6.21
C ASP A 150 1.06 -10.45 -5.47
N THR A 151 1.51 -9.62 -4.53
CA THR A 151 0.67 -8.69 -3.78
C THR A 151 1.39 -7.37 -3.49
N LEU A 152 0.62 -6.28 -3.46
CA LEU A 152 1.09 -4.98 -2.96
C LEU A 152 0.60 -4.67 -1.55
N GLY A 153 -0.21 -5.54 -0.97
CA GLY A 153 -0.79 -5.34 0.35
C GLY A 153 -2.24 -5.79 0.44
N GLU A 154 -2.92 -5.25 1.43
CA GLU A 154 -4.26 -5.65 1.82
C GLU A 154 -4.96 -4.49 2.54
N ALA A 155 -6.26 -4.34 2.29
CA ALA A 155 -7.13 -3.37 2.92
C ALA A 155 -8.12 -4.09 3.84
N HIS A 156 -8.37 -3.54 5.02
CA HIS A 156 -9.32 -4.06 6.00
C HIS A 156 -10.16 -2.92 6.58
N MET A 157 -11.46 -2.93 6.31
CA MET A 157 -12.41 -2.00 6.92
C MET A 157 -12.75 -2.50 8.32
N GLN A 158 -12.48 -1.69 9.35
CA GLN A 158 -12.77 -2.01 10.74
C GLN A 158 -14.28 -1.86 11.04
N ALA A 159 -14.70 -2.34 12.21
CA ALA A 159 -16.10 -2.25 12.65
C ALA A 159 -16.58 -0.80 12.82
N ASP A 160 -15.70 0.11 13.23
CA ASP A 160 -15.95 1.55 13.33
C ASP A 160 -15.96 2.27 11.97
N GLY A 161 -15.77 1.54 10.86
CA GLY A 161 -15.70 2.08 9.50
C GLY A 161 -14.35 2.68 9.11
N SER A 162 -13.36 2.71 10.00
CA SER A 162 -11.99 3.10 9.66
C SER A 162 -11.30 2.07 8.76
N LEU A 163 -10.25 2.48 8.05
CA LEU A 163 -9.52 1.60 7.12
C LEU A 163 -8.12 1.32 7.64
N LEU A 164 -7.75 0.05 7.71
CA LEU A 164 -6.37 -0.39 7.85
C LEU A 164 -5.83 -0.81 6.49
N PHE A 165 -4.69 -0.24 6.08
CA PHE A 165 -3.94 -0.72 4.91
C PHE A 165 -2.61 -1.30 5.35
N VAL A 166 -2.34 -2.54 4.98
CA VAL A 166 -1.11 -3.26 5.29
C VAL A 166 -0.34 -3.48 4.00
N GLY A 167 0.91 -3.02 3.95
CA GLY A 167 1.75 -3.19 2.76
C GLY A 167 2.11 -4.65 2.44
N GLY A 168 2.80 -4.83 1.31
CA GLY A 168 3.34 -6.13 0.89
C GLY A 168 4.42 -6.69 1.83
N PHE A 169 4.97 -7.85 1.46
CA PHE A 169 5.88 -8.64 2.32
C PHE A 169 7.37 -8.25 2.20
N GLY A 170 7.68 -7.09 1.64
CA GLY A 170 9.08 -6.67 1.43
C GLY A 170 9.81 -7.46 0.34
N HIS A 171 9.06 -8.11 -0.57
CA HIS A 171 9.67 -8.84 -1.67
C HIS A 171 10.38 -7.89 -2.65
N ALA A 172 11.67 -8.14 -2.86
CA ALA A 172 12.47 -7.52 -3.89
C ALA A 172 12.96 -8.61 -4.85
N ALA A 173 12.80 -8.38 -6.14
CA ALA A 173 13.12 -9.36 -7.16
C ALA A 173 13.49 -8.69 -8.49
N ARG A 174 14.13 -9.47 -9.37
CA ARG A 174 14.47 -9.10 -10.75
C ARG A 174 13.94 -10.15 -11.70
N ARG A 175 13.66 -9.78 -12.94
CA ARG A 175 13.36 -10.76 -13.99
C ARG A 175 14.63 -11.53 -14.34
N CYS A 176 14.55 -12.85 -14.39
CA CYS A 176 15.66 -13.67 -14.87
C CYS A 176 15.73 -13.57 -16.39
N ILE A 177 16.76 -12.94 -16.92
CA ILE A 177 17.04 -13.00 -18.36
C ILE A 177 17.77 -14.33 -18.57
N ARG A 178 17.05 -15.36 -19.04
CA ARG A 178 17.73 -16.53 -19.61
C ARG A 178 18.51 -16.02 -20.83
N ARG A 179 19.84 -16.05 -20.73
CA ARG A 179 20.72 -15.89 -21.89
C ARG A 179 20.60 -17.11 -22.78
#